data_AF-A0A6P7FQW9-F1
#
_entry.id   AF-A0A6P7FQW9-F1
#
_cell.length_a   1.000
_cell.length_b   1.000
_cell.length_c   1.000
_cell.angle_alpha   90.00
_cell.angle_beta   90.00
_cell.angle_gamma   90.00
#
_symmetry.space_group_name_H-M   'P 1'
#
loop_
_entity.id
_entity.type
_entity.pdbx_description
1 polymer ?
#
loop_
_entity_poly.entity_id
_entity_poly.type
_entity_poly.pdbx_seq_one_letter_code
_entity_poly.pdbx_strand_id
1 'polypeptide(L)'
;MLHKLLVYIYLRKLDINEDNVYSVLITADYLSILGVLDLCCQFLEEHLTPKNCLGTLSFAQSHFCRDLSNNSWKYIMKNFAQIAVESDEILSLSLNQIQDIINSDDLNVKSEETVWEVILRWIDHDTENRRKHIVELMKCIRLGLLDTQFFLEHVKEHPYVSSSEESRPMIIETLKFLYDLEMITHRDGEVITPEIARPRVPHEILFAIGGWSGGSPTNFIETYDTRADRWVKVEEVDPAGSRAYHGTAVVGFKIYVIGGFDGMDYFNSCRCFDAVTKTWKEVAPMHSRRCYVSTSVLKGTIYAMGGYDGHSRKNSAEKYDHRTNQWSLIAPMNMQRSDASACNLDGKIYITGGFNGQECMHSAEVYDPELNQWSLISPMRSRRSGVSCIAYHGSVYVIGGFNGISRMCSGEKFNPLTNTWTPIPDMYNPRSNFAIEVIDDMIFAIGGFNVCISGVTTIYHVECYDDKTNEWYEATDMNIYRSALSACVIDGLPNVHDYIHKHRDKLMEEKRQKMIALENHRNLVNDQNNNNNHDTIAAAVNANMQQLNILQQLNGHLNPALPPAHVPDPLPMQVEPDENEEH
;
A
#
# COMPACT_ATOMS: atom_id res chain seq x y z
N MET A 1 -6.20 48.99 16.13
CA MET A 1 -7.18 48.26 15.30
C MET A 1 -7.93 49.16 14.35
N LEU A 2 -8.77 50.09 14.81
CA LEU A 2 -9.57 50.97 13.94
C LEU A 2 -8.73 51.74 12.91
N HIS A 3 -7.54 52.22 13.29
CA HIS A 3 -6.62 52.89 12.37
C HIS A 3 -6.14 51.96 11.23
N LYS A 4 -5.86 50.67 11.51
CA LYS A 4 -5.46 49.70 10.48
C LYS A 4 -6.61 49.46 9.48
N LEU A 5 -7.85 49.37 9.96
CA LEU A 5 -9.03 49.20 9.10
C LEU A 5 -9.32 50.47 8.28
N LEU A 6 -9.17 51.65 8.86
CA LEU A 6 -9.26 52.93 8.12
C LEU A 6 -8.20 52.98 7.01
N VAL A 7 -6.95 52.63 7.32
CA VAL A 7 -5.87 52.55 6.32
C VAL A 7 -6.23 51.56 5.21
N TYR A 8 -6.78 50.40 5.53
CA TYR A 8 -7.24 49.45 4.52
C TYR A 8 -8.37 50.01 3.64
N ILE A 9 -9.36 50.69 4.23
CA ILE A 9 -10.47 51.30 3.47
C ILE A 9 -9.94 52.32 2.45
N TYR A 10 -8.96 53.15 2.83
CA TYR A 10 -8.43 54.19 1.94
C TYR A 10 -7.34 53.70 0.99
N LEU A 11 -6.47 52.78 1.42
CA LEU A 11 -5.24 52.42 0.70
C LEU A 11 -5.20 50.95 0.25
N ARG A 12 -6.18 50.13 0.62
CA ARG A 12 -6.21 48.66 0.40
C ARG A 12 -4.95 47.94 0.89
N LYS A 13 -4.32 48.47 1.94
CA LYS A 13 -3.16 47.88 2.62
C LYS A 13 -3.55 47.47 4.02
N LEU A 14 -3.28 46.22 4.37
CA LEU A 14 -3.48 45.68 5.70
C LEU A 14 -2.33 44.73 6.04
N ASP A 15 -1.77 44.91 7.22
CA ASP A 15 -0.71 44.08 7.77
C ASP A 15 -1.31 43.15 8.83
N ILE A 16 -1.49 41.88 8.43
CA ILE A 16 -2.04 40.79 9.25
C ILE A 16 -0.87 39.94 9.75
N ASN A 17 -0.89 39.61 11.03
CA ASN A 17 0.07 38.71 11.67
C ASN A 17 -0.60 37.91 12.80
N GLU A 18 0.10 36.93 13.35
CA GLU A 18 -0.41 36.02 14.39
C GLU A 18 -0.94 36.78 15.63
N ASP A 19 -0.28 37.88 16.02
CA ASP A 19 -0.68 38.67 17.20
C ASP A 19 -1.99 39.43 16.99
N ASN A 20 -2.29 39.83 15.76
CA ASN A 20 -3.39 40.76 15.48
C ASN A 20 -4.59 40.11 14.78
N VAL A 21 -4.41 38.97 14.09
CA VAL A 21 -5.40 38.42 13.15
C VAL A 21 -6.79 38.25 13.78
N TYR A 22 -6.88 37.65 14.97
CA TYR A 22 -8.15 37.44 15.66
C TYR A 22 -8.86 38.75 15.97
N SER A 23 -8.12 39.72 16.52
CA SER A 23 -8.68 41.03 16.85
C SER A 23 -9.06 41.84 15.58
N VAL A 24 -8.32 41.69 14.47
CA VAL A 24 -8.65 42.32 13.19
C VAL A 24 -9.94 41.72 12.65
N LEU A 25 -10.05 40.40 12.66
CA LEU A 25 -11.23 39.67 12.17
C LEU A 25 -12.47 40.08 12.96
N ILE A 26 -12.43 40.06 14.30
CA ILE A 26 -13.56 40.50 15.16
C ILE A 26 -13.98 41.93 14.82
N THR A 27 -13.00 42.85 14.69
CA THR A 27 -13.30 44.26 14.41
C THR A 27 -13.85 44.44 12.99
N ALA A 28 -13.33 43.69 12.02
CA ALA A 28 -13.80 43.71 10.63
C ALA A 28 -15.20 43.13 10.50
N ASP A 29 -15.53 42.08 11.25
CA ASP A 29 -16.86 41.48 11.31
C ASP A 29 -17.87 42.49 11.86
N TYR A 30 -17.55 43.10 13.00
CA TYR A 30 -18.36 44.14 13.62
C TYR A 30 -18.65 45.33 12.69
N LEU A 31 -17.66 45.72 11.87
CA LEU A 31 -17.79 46.80 10.89
C LEU A 31 -18.27 46.34 9.49
N SER A 32 -18.53 45.04 9.32
CA SER A 32 -18.94 44.40 8.07
C SER A 32 -17.99 44.67 6.88
N ILE A 33 -16.68 44.66 7.13
CA ILE A 33 -15.64 44.83 6.10
C ILE A 33 -15.26 43.47 5.53
N LEU A 34 -16.09 42.94 4.63
CA LEU A 34 -15.97 41.58 4.07
C LEU A 34 -14.58 41.27 3.50
N GLY A 35 -13.99 42.19 2.72
CA GLY A 35 -12.67 41.96 2.14
C GLY A 35 -11.53 41.84 3.16
N VAL A 36 -11.70 42.32 4.40
CA VAL A 36 -10.75 42.06 5.50
C VAL A 36 -11.03 40.73 6.16
N LEU A 37 -12.30 40.34 6.28
CA LEU A 37 -12.67 39.01 6.79
C LEU A 37 -12.06 37.92 5.93
N ASP A 38 -12.21 38.01 4.60
CA ASP A 38 -11.67 37.03 3.67
C ASP A 38 -10.13 36.93 3.81
N LEU A 39 -9.44 38.06 3.93
CA LEU A 39 -7.99 38.10 4.14
C LEU A 39 -7.56 37.48 5.48
N CYS A 40 -8.31 37.73 6.56
CA CYS A 40 -8.04 37.15 7.87
C CYS A 40 -8.31 35.64 7.89
N CYS A 41 -9.42 35.19 7.30
CA CYS A 41 -9.73 33.77 7.16
C CYS A 41 -8.66 33.05 6.35
N GLN A 42 -8.27 33.59 5.19
CA GLN A 42 -7.20 33.03 4.37
C GLN A 42 -5.87 32.97 5.13
N PHE A 43 -5.52 34.04 5.88
CA PHE A 43 -4.31 34.04 6.70
C PHE A 43 -4.34 32.92 7.75
N LEU A 44 -5.47 32.73 8.44
CA LEU A 44 -5.63 31.67 9.44
C LEU A 44 -5.53 30.28 8.80
N GLU A 45 -6.14 30.06 7.63
CA GLU A 45 -6.05 28.80 6.89
C GLU A 45 -4.62 28.46 6.47
N GLU A 46 -3.87 29.44 5.98
CA GLU A 46 -2.47 29.26 5.55
C GLU A 46 -1.51 29.00 6.74
N HIS A 47 -1.89 29.38 7.96
CA HIS A 47 -1.07 29.25 9.18
C HIS A 47 -1.66 28.23 10.19
N LEU A 48 -2.50 27.30 9.73
CA LEU A 48 -2.94 26.16 10.54
C LEU A 48 -1.76 25.25 10.88
N THR A 49 -1.60 24.97 12.17
CA THR A 49 -0.58 24.06 12.72
C THR A 49 -1.23 23.08 13.68
N PRO A 50 -0.58 21.95 14.00
CA PRO A 50 -1.11 21.01 14.99
C PRO A 50 -1.39 21.66 16.35
N LYS A 51 -0.68 22.75 16.69
CA LYS A 51 -0.74 23.44 17.98
C LYS A 51 -1.82 24.53 18.10
N ASN A 52 -2.37 25.03 16.99
CA ASN A 52 -3.34 26.13 17.00
C ASN A 52 -4.69 25.79 16.32
N CYS A 53 -4.80 24.60 15.74
CA CYS A 53 -5.93 24.24 14.89
C CYS A 53 -7.25 24.11 15.67
N LEU A 54 -7.22 23.66 16.93
CA LEU A 54 -8.42 23.51 17.76
C LEU A 54 -8.90 24.87 18.26
N GLY A 55 -7.98 25.76 18.64
CA GLY A 55 -8.28 27.15 18.97
C GLY A 55 -8.88 27.89 17.77
N THR A 56 -8.28 27.72 16.59
CA THR A 56 -8.77 28.31 15.33
C THR A 56 -10.17 27.80 14.98
N LEU A 57 -10.43 26.49 15.14
CA LEU A 57 -11.76 25.91 14.93
C LEU A 57 -12.80 26.52 15.88
N SER A 58 -12.50 26.55 17.18
CA SER A 58 -13.39 27.09 18.22
C SER A 58 -13.72 28.56 17.95
N PHE A 59 -12.71 29.34 17.55
CA PHE A 59 -12.88 30.72 17.13
C PHE A 59 -13.78 30.83 15.89
N ALA A 60 -13.51 30.05 14.85
CA ALA A 60 -14.28 30.07 13.60
C ALA A 60 -15.77 29.73 13.83
N GLN A 61 -16.05 28.77 14.71
CA GLN A 61 -17.41 28.40 15.10
C GLN A 61 -18.09 29.53 15.89
N SER A 62 -17.38 30.16 16.82
CA SER A 62 -17.91 31.26 17.64
C SER A 62 -18.24 32.51 16.82
N HIS A 63 -17.53 32.72 15.70
CA HIS A 63 -17.70 33.85 14.79
C HIS A 63 -18.38 33.48 13.47
N PHE A 64 -19.03 32.31 13.39
CA PHE A 64 -19.78 31.82 12.21
C PHE A 64 -19.00 31.85 10.88
N CYS A 65 -17.68 31.74 10.94
CA CYS A 65 -16.80 31.66 9.77
C CYS A 65 -16.85 30.22 9.22
N ARG A 66 -17.85 29.93 8.39
CA ARG A 66 -18.16 28.56 7.93
C ARG A 66 -17.02 27.90 7.16
N ASP A 67 -16.41 28.62 6.22
CA ASP A 67 -15.35 28.05 5.38
C ASP A 67 -14.10 27.75 6.21
N LEU A 68 -13.67 28.71 7.04
CA LEU A 68 -12.57 28.52 8.00
C LEU A 68 -12.87 27.35 8.95
N SER A 69 -14.08 27.26 9.51
CA SER A 69 -14.47 26.16 10.40
C SER A 69 -14.39 24.80 9.70
N ASN A 70 -14.86 24.71 8.45
CA ASN A 70 -14.82 23.48 7.67
C ASN A 70 -13.38 23.08 7.32
N ASN A 71 -12.55 24.05 6.95
CA ASN A 71 -11.15 23.82 6.60
C ASN A 71 -10.31 23.45 7.83
N SER A 72 -10.53 24.10 8.98
CA SER A 72 -9.93 23.71 10.26
C SER A 72 -10.38 22.31 10.69
N TRP A 73 -11.66 21.96 10.54
CA TRP A 73 -12.14 20.61 10.84
C TRP A 73 -11.45 19.55 9.99
N LYS A 74 -11.38 19.73 8.66
CA LYS A 74 -10.66 18.83 7.75
C LYS A 74 -9.19 18.70 8.12
N TYR A 75 -8.55 19.79 8.51
CA TYR A 75 -7.16 19.77 8.97
C TYR A 75 -6.99 18.93 10.24
N ILE A 76 -7.90 19.07 11.22
CA ILE A 76 -7.88 18.29 12.47
C ILE A 76 -8.07 16.81 12.17
N MET A 77 -9.09 16.46 11.37
CA MET A 77 -9.36 15.09 10.95
C MET A 77 -8.15 14.43 10.30
N LYS A 78 -7.52 15.12 9.35
CA LYS A 78 -6.36 14.62 8.60
C LYS A 78 -5.10 14.46 9.45
N ASN A 79 -4.81 15.39 10.35
CA ASN A 79 -3.55 15.45 11.10
C ASN A 79 -3.69 15.05 12.58
N PHE A 80 -4.80 14.38 12.94
CA PHE A 80 -5.12 14.09 14.33
C PHE A 80 -4.01 13.35 15.07
N ALA A 81 -3.37 12.37 14.44
CA ALA A 81 -2.26 11.63 15.06
C ALA A 81 -1.10 12.54 15.51
N GLN A 82 -0.80 13.62 14.78
CA GLN A 82 0.22 14.59 15.19
C GLN A 82 -0.31 15.55 16.27
N ILE A 83 -1.56 16.00 16.13
CA ILE A 83 -2.23 16.89 17.09
C ILE A 83 -2.32 16.22 18.47
N ALA A 84 -2.63 14.92 18.50
CA ALA A 84 -2.70 14.07 19.68
C ALA A 84 -1.43 14.14 20.56
N VAL A 85 -0.27 14.25 19.91
CA VAL A 85 1.04 14.29 20.58
C VAL A 85 1.44 15.73 20.90
N GLU A 86 1.36 16.64 19.94
CA GLU A 86 1.98 17.96 20.03
C GLU A 86 1.11 19.05 20.68
N SER A 87 -0.22 18.90 20.68
CA SER A 87 -1.13 19.98 21.03
C SER A 87 -1.68 19.88 22.45
N ASP A 88 -1.44 20.92 23.25
CA ASP A 88 -2.06 21.08 24.56
C ASP A 88 -3.49 21.65 24.46
N GLU A 89 -3.91 22.16 23.30
CA GLU A 89 -5.28 22.68 23.10
C GLU A 89 -6.33 21.59 23.35
N ILE A 90 -6.00 20.31 23.08
CA ILE A 90 -6.86 19.15 23.39
C ILE A 90 -7.30 19.17 24.85
N LEU A 91 -6.41 19.52 25.78
CA LEU A 91 -6.66 19.46 27.22
C LEU A 91 -7.74 20.46 27.66
N SER A 92 -7.91 21.53 26.88
CA SER A 92 -8.89 22.60 27.12
C SER A 92 -10.28 22.29 26.56
N LEU A 93 -10.43 21.23 25.75
CA LEU A 93 -11.69 20.88 25.12
C LEU A 93 -12.73 20.45 26.16
N SER A 94 -13.99 20.84 25.91
CA SER A 94 -15.14 20.30 26.62
C SER A 94 -15.44 18.85 26.20
N LEU A 95 -16.22 18.12 27.00
CA LEU A 95 -16.62 16.74 26.72
C LEU A 95 -17.25 16.59 25.33
N ASN A 96 -18.19 17.47 24.97
CA ASN A 96 -18.88 17.41 23.69
C ASN A 96 -17.89 17.61 22.52
N GLN A 97 -16.97 18.57 22.66
CA GLN A 97 -15.99 18.86 21.60
C GLN A 97 -15.01 17.71 21.38
N ILE A 98 -14.49 17.10 22.46
CA ILE A 98 -13.60 15.95 22.30
C ILE A 98 -14.37 14.76 21.71
N GLN A 99 -15.61 14.51 22.15
CA GLN A 99 -16.47 13.46 21.61
C GLN A 99 -16.74 13.64 20.11
N ASP A 100 -17.08 14.85 19.67
CA ASP A 100 -17.33 15.15 18.27
C ASP A 100 -16.11 14.80 17.40
N ILE A 101 -14.90 15.06 17.91
CA ILE A 101 -13.65 14.75 17.21
C ILE A 101 -13.39 13.24 17.18
N ILE A 102 -13.36 12.58 18.35
CA ILE A 102 -12.95 11.16 18.44
C ILE A 102 -13.98 10.20 17.84
N ASN A 103 -15.26 10.58 17.82
CA ASN A 103 -16.34 9.76 17.26
C ASN A 103 -16.45 9.88 15.73
N SER A 104 -15.74 10.82 15.11
CA SER A 104 -15.81 11.06 13.67
C SER A 104 -15.25 9.88 12.86
N ASP A 105 -15.98 9.46 11.83
CA ASP A 105 -15.50 8.44 10.88
C ASP A 105 -14.35 8.93 10.01
N ASP A 106 -14.23 10.25 9.86
CA ASP A 106 -13.16 10.93 9.13
C ASP A 106 -11.89 11.12 9.99
N LEU A 107 -11.80 10.54 11.19
CA LEU A 107 -10.60 10.71 12.02
C LEU A 107 -9.43 9.89 11.46
N ASN A 108 -8.34 10.55 11.04
CA ASN A 108 -7.16 9.88 10.51
C ASN A 108 -6.22 9.38 11.62
N VAL A 109 -6.41 8.14 12.05
CA VAL A 109 -5.53 7.46 13.01
C VAL A 109 -5.16 6.10 12.48
N LYS A 110 -3.88 5.69 12.56
CA LYS A 110 -3.46 4.35 12.10
C LYS A 110 -4.01 3.24 13.01
N SER A 111 -3.98 3.47 14.32
CA SER A 111 -4.53 2.59 15.35
C SER A 111 -5.45 3.37 16.28
N GLU A 112 -6.49 2.70 16.79
CA GLU A 112 -7.36 3.25 17.85
C GLU A 112 -6.61 3.45 19.18
N GLU A 113 -5.41 2.90 19.32
CA GLU A 113 -4.51 3.15 20.46
C GLU A 113 -4.25 4.64 20.64
N THR A 114 -4.04 5.38 19.54
CA THR A 114 -3.82 6.83 19.60
C THR A 114 -5.05 7.56 20.15
N VAL A 115 -6.26 7.09 19.84
CA VAL A 115 -7.50 7.69 20.37
C VAL A 115 -7.62 7.42 21.87
N TRP A 116 -7.30 6.19 22.30
CA TRP A 116 -7.26 5.81 23.70
C TRP A 116 -6.26 6.66 24.51
N GLU A 117 -5.04 6.83 24.01
CA GLU A 117 -4.01 7.65 24.66
C GLU A 117 -4.44 9.12 24.81
N VAL A 118 -5.10 9.69 23.80
CA VAL A 118 -5.63 11.06 23.86
C VAL A 118 -6.71 11.19 24.94
N ILE A 119 -7.61 10.20 25.05
CA ILE A 119 -8.64 10.18 26.08
C ILE A 119 -8.02 10.17 27.47
N LEU A 120 -6.99 9.33 27.69
CA LEU A 120 -6.27 9.29 28.96
C LEU A 120 -5.61 10.63 29.26
N ARG A 121 -4.87 11.19 28.30
CA ARG A 121 -4.22 12.51 28.45
C ARG A 121 -5.23 13.61 28.80
N TRP A 122 -6.43 13.58 28.21
CA TRP A 122 -7.49 14.54 28.51
C TRP A 122 -8.10 14.34 29.91
N ILE A 123 -8.31 13.09 30.35
CA ILE A 123 -8.83 12.77 31.69
C ILE A 123 -7.81 13.13 32.77
N ASP A 124 -6.53 12.80 32.55
CA ASP A 124 -5.45 13.01 33.52
C ASP A 124 -5.18 14.48 33.82
N HIS A 125 -5.57 15.39 32.92
CA HIS A 125 -5.48 16.82 33.15
C HIS A 125 -6.43 17.32 34.25
N ASP A 126 -7.59 16.68 34.45
CA ASP A 126 -8.58 17.02 35.48
C ASP A 126 -9.30 15.75 35.94
N THR A 127 -8.55 14.88 36.62
CA THR A 127 -9.00 13.53 36.98
C THR A 127 -10.26 13.53 37.84
N GLU A 128 -10.40 14.49 38.74
CA GLU A 128 -11.54 14.55 39.68
C GLU A 128 -12.87 14.74 38.94
N ASN A 129 -12.90 15.62 37.94
CA ASN A 129 -14.12 15.92 37.21
C ASN A 129 -14.30 15.05 35.96
N ARG A 130 -13.21 14.63 35.30
CA ARG A 130 -13.26 13.98 33.98
C ARG A 130 -13.34 12.46 34.05
N ARG A 131 -12.87 11.83 35.13
CA ARG A 131 -12.87 10.35 35.27
C ARG A 131 -14.24 9.73 35.05
N LYS A 132 -15.32 10.40 35.46
CA LYS A 132 -16.70 9.92 35.29
C LYS A 132 -17.13 9.74 33.82
N HIS A 133 -16.44 10.41 32.88
CA HIS A 133 -16.76 10.38 31.46
C HIS A 133 -16.05 9.27 30.68
N ILE A 134 -15.21 8.44 31.32
CA ILE A 134 -14.45 7.39 30.65
C ILE A 134 -15.35 6.46 29.82
N VAL A 135 -16.50 6.05 30.35
CA VAL A 135 -17.41 5.13 29.66
C VAL A 135 -18.06 5.79 28.44
N GLU A 136 -18.34 7.08 28.49
CA GLU A 136 -18.90 7.82 27.36
C GLU A 136 -17.86 8.02 26.25
N LEU A 137 -16.59 8.25 26.62
CA LEU A 137 -15.48 8.40 25.67
C LEU A 137 -15.07 7.08 25.03
N MET A 138 -15.10 5.97 25.78
CA MET A 138 -14.81 4.64 25.24
C MET A 138 -15.80 4.20 24.16
N LYS A 139 -17.06 4.67 24.18
CA LYS A 139 -18.04 4.39 23.12
C LYS A 139 -17.62 4.94 21.75
N CYS A 140 -16.78 5.96 21.74
CA CYS A 140 -16.30 6.59 20.52
C CYS A 140 -15.06 5.89 19.92
N ILE A 141 -14.48 4.93 20.65
CA ILE A 141 -13.34 4.13 20.19
C ILE A 141 -13.85 2.90 19.46
N ARG A 142 -13.23 2.56 18.32
CA ARG A 142 -13.51 1.29 17.63
C ARG A 142 -12.76 0.15 18.32
N LEU A 143 -13.16 -0.20 19.55
CA LEU A 143 -12.45 -1.13 20.44
C LEU A 143 -12.16 -2.51 19.83
N GLY A 144 -12.98 -2.98 18.89
CA GLY A 144 -12.77 -4.24 18.17
C GLY A 144 -11.65 -4.19 17.14
N LEU A 145 -11.07 -3.02 16.87
CA LEU A 145 -9.93 -2.83 15.96
C LEU A 145 -8.60 -2.58 16.71
N LEU A 146 -8.62 -2.55 18.04
CA LEU A 146 -7.40 -2.52 18.84
C LEU A 146 -6.65 -3.85 18.73
N ASP A 147 -5.33 -3.80 18.86
CA ASP A 147 -4.56 -5.02 19.11
C ASP A 147 -5.09 -5.74 20.36
N THR A 148 -5.22 -7.06 20.25
CA THR A 148 -5.82 -7.90 21.30
C THR A 148 -5.02 -7.82 22.60
N GLN A 149 -3.69 -7.84 22.50
CA GLN A 149 -2.82 -7.76 23.68
C GLN A 149 -2.91 -6.37 24.30
N PHE A 150 -2.88 -5.31 23.48
CA PHE A 150 -3.06 -3.95 23.95
C PHE A 150 -4.40 -3.78 24.70
N PHE A 151 -5.51 -4.25 24.14
CA PHE A 151 -6.82 -4.16 24.79
C PHE A 151 -6.85 -4.85 26.16
N LEU A 152 -6.30 -6.07 26.25
CA LEU A 152 -6.29 -6.86 27.48
C LEU A 152 -5.43 -6.23 28.57
N GLU A 153 -4.26 -5.70 28.21
CA GLU A 153 -3.27 -5.19 29.17
C GLU A 153 -3.48 -3.72 29.53
N HIS A 154 -3.85 -2.88 28.56
CA HIS A 154 -3.87 -1.43 28.73
C HIS A 154 -5.27 -0.84 28.88
N VAL A 155 -6.29 -1.41 28.23
CA VAL A 155 -7.66 -0.88 28.29
C VAL A 155 -8.45 -1.55 29.42
N LYS A 156 -8.53 -2.88 29.41
CA LYS A 156 -9.33 -3.65 30.38
C LYS A 156 -8.83 -3.50 31.82
N GLU A 157 -7.52 -3.55 32.02
CA GLU A 157 -6.91 -3.46 33.37
C GLU A 157 -6.74 -2.00 33.85
N HIS A 158 -7.03 -1.00 33.01
CA HIS A 158 -6.82 0.40 33.38
C HIS A 158 -7.63 0.78 34.63
N PRO A 159 -7.05 1.51 35.62
CA PRO A 159 -7.74 1.87 36.86
C PRO A 159 -9.08 2.59 36.65
N TYR A 160 -9.19 3.43 35.62
CA TYR A 160 -10.43 4.14 35.29
C TYR A 160 -11.54 3.21 34.78
N VAL A 161 -11.18 2.10 34.15
CA VAL A 161 -12.10 1.12 33.58
C VAL A 161 -12.49 0.08 34.62
N SER A 162 -11.51 -0.52 35.29
CA SER A 162 -11.71 -1.59 36.28
C SER A 162 -12.49 -1.14 37.52
N SER A 163 -12.43 0.15 37.86
CA SER A 163 -13.17 0.75 38.98
C SER A 163 -14.60 1.18 38.66
N SER A 164 -14.98 1.27 37.40
CA SER A 164 -16.34 1.64 36.96
C SER A 164 -17.15 0.38 36.66
N GLU A 165 -18.34 0.26 37.24
CA GLU A 165 -19.22 -0.87 36.94
C GLU A 165 -19.89 -0.71 35.57
N GLU A 166 -20.07 0.53 35.12
CA GLU A 166 -20.70 0.91 33.86
C GLU A 166 -19.86 0.55 32.63
N SER A 167 -18.55 0.33 32.80
CA SER A 167 -17.64 -0.10 31.72
C SER A 167 -17.78 -1.59 31.39
N ARG A 168 -18.25 -2.41 32.35
CA ARG A 168 -18.28 -3.88 32.24
C ARG A 168 -19.02 -4.40 31.00
N PRO A 169 -20.21 -3.89 30.62
CA PRO A 169 -20.93 -4.37 29.44
C PRO A 169 -20.10 -4.23 28.16
N MET A 170 -19.38 -3.12 28.01
CA MET A 170 -18.56 -2.82 26.83
C MET A 170 -17.32 -3.72 26.77
N ILE A 171 -16.67 -3.95 27.91
CA ILE A 171 -15.54 -4.89 28.00
C ILE A 171 -16.01 -6.32 27.66
N ILE A 172 -17.16 -6.74 28.19
CA ILE A 172 -17.73 -8.05 27.89
C ILE A 172 -18.09 -8.17 26.41
N GLU A 173 -18.70 -7.15 25.82
CA GLU A 173 -19.02 -7.11 24.38
C GLU A 173 -17.75 -7.20 23.53
N THR A 174 -16.71 -6.46 23.88
CA THR A 174 -15.43 -6.47 23.15
C THR A 174 -14.73 -7.82 23.30
N LEU A 175 -14.66 -8.40 24.52
CA LEU A 175 -14.10 -9.73 24.74
C LEU A 175 -14.87 -10.82 24.00
N LYS A 176 -16.21 -10.74 24.02
CA LYS A 176 -17.06 -11.64 23.23
C LYS A 176 -16.73 -11.50 21.76
N PHE A 177 -16.65 -10.29 21.24
CA PHE A 177 -16.29 -10.04 19.84
C PHE A 177 -14.92 -10.62 19.48
N LEU A 178 -13.89 -10.39 20.32
CA LEU A 178 -12.53 -10.92 20.10
C LEU A 178 -12.48 -12.45 20.15
N TYR A 179 -13.22 -13.08 21.05
CA TYR A 179 -13.33 -14.54 21.13
C TYR A 179 -14.18 -15.13 20.00
N ASP A 180 -15.30 -14.49 19.67
CA ASP A 180 -16.20 -14.88 18.58
C ASP A 180 -15.50 -14.79 17.22
N LEU A 181 -14.55 -13.85 17.07
CA LEU A 181 -13.67 -13.75 15.90
C LEU A 181 -12.89 -15.04 15.65
N GLU A 182 -12.43 -15.72 16.70
CA GLU A 182 -11.73 -17.00 16.62
C GLU A 182 -12.69 -18.16 16.26
N MET A 183 -13.97 -18.06 16.62
CA MET A 183 -14.99 -19.10 16.42
C MET A 183 -16.04 -18.76 15.35
N ILE A 184 -15.80 -17.73 14.53
CA ILE A 184 -16.82 -17.15 13.65
C ILE A 184 -17.32 -18.13 12.57
N THR A 185 -16.51 -19.13 12.20
CA THR A 185 -16.86 -20.16 11.23
C THR A 185 -18.06 -21.01 11.67
N HIS A 186 -18.26 -21.19 12.98
CA HIS A 186 -19.29 -22.03 13.58
C HIS A 186 -20.63 -21.33 13.90
N ARG A 187 -20.78 -20.04 13.58
CA ARG A 187 -22.03 -19.30 13.86
C ARG A 187 -23.13 -19.58 12.85
N ASP A 188 -24.39 -19.71 13.28
CA ASP A 188 -25.52 -19.79 12.35
C ASP A 188 -26.04 -18.38 11.98
N GLY A 189 -26.35 -18.15 10.70
CA GLY A 189 -26.85 -16.87 10.18
C GLY A 189 -25.78 -15.90 9.67
N GLU A 190 -26.20 -14.73 9.20
CA GLU A 190 -25.33 -13.67 8.66
C GLU A 190 -24.66 -12.88 9.79
N VAL A 191 -23.32 -12.72 9.74
CA VAL A 191 -22.56 -12.00 10.77
C VAL A 191 -22.35 -10.54 10.41
N ILE A 192 -23.11 -9.66 11.05
CA ILE A 192 -22.97 -8.20 10.90
C ILE A 192 -21.73 -7.72 11.64
N THR A 193 -20.97 -6.80 11.03
CA THR A 193 -19.87 -6.08 11.66
C THR A 193 -20.43 -5.06 12.67
N PRO A 194 -20.16 -5.22 13.98
CA PRO A 194 -20.63 -4.28 14.98
C PRO A 194 -19.93 -2.93 14.86
N GLU A 195 -20.51 -1.86 15.40
CA GLU A 195 -19.93 -0.51 15.37
C GLU A 195 -18.52 -0.48 15.98
N ILE A 196 -18.27 -1.24 17.05
CA ILE A 196 -16.94 -1.31 17.68
C ILE A 196 -15.85 -1.85 16.75
N ALA A 197 -16.22 -2.51 15.64
CA ALA A 197 -15.31 -3.12 14.68
C ALA A 197 -15.45 -2.56 13.26
N ARG A 198 -16.25 -1.48 13.08
CA ARG A 198 -16.36 -0.82 11.78
C ARG A 198 -15.16 0.13 11.59
N PRO A 199 -14.34 -0.05 10.54
CA PRO A 199 -13.19 0.80 10.31
C PRO A 199 -13.57 2.23 9.91
N ARG A 200 -12.71 3.18 10.28
CA ARG A 200 -12.78 4.59 9.87
C ARG A 200 -12.56 4.77 8.36
N VAL A 201 -12.89 5.94 7.83
CA VAL A 201 -12.72 6.26 6.41
C VAL A 201 -11.23 6.54 6.11
N PRO A 202 -10.63 5.91 5.08
CA PRO A 202 -9.27 6.24 4.65
C PRO A 202 -9.17 7.67 4.13
N HIS A 203 -8.04 8.34 4.38
CA HIS A 203 -7.76 9.66 3.81
C HIS A 203 -7.09 9.56 2.44
N GLU A 204 -6.36 8.48 2.23
CA GLU A 204 -5.65 8.16 1.01
C GLU A 204 -6.36 7.02 0.29
N ILE A 205 -6.58 7.17 -1.01
CA ILE A 205 -7.12 6.12 -1.85
C ILE A 205 -6.08 5.75 -2.90
N LEU A 206 -5.71 4.48 -2.94
CA LEU A 206 -4.87 3.94 -3.99
C LEU A 206 -5.74 3.54 -5.17
N PHE A 207 -5.39 4.02 -6.35
CA PHE A 207 -5.98 3.65 -7.64
C PHE A 207 -5.01 2.74 -8.38
N ALA A 208 -5.51 1.63 -8.92
CA ALA A 208 -4.77 0.75 -9.80
C ALA A 208 -5.49 0.66 -11.15
N ILE A 209 -4.81 1.12 -12.21
CA ILE A 209 -5.42 1.47 -13.50
C ILE A 209 -4.83 0.64 -14.62
N GLY A 210 -5.70 0.11 -15.48
CA GLY A 210 -5.38 -0.57 -16.73
C GLY A 210 -4.49 -1.80 -16.53
N GLY A 211 -3.52 -1.97 -17.42
CA GLY A 211 -2.59 -3.09 -17.40
C GLY A 211 -2.94 -4.20 -18.40
N TRP A 212 -2.31 -5.35 -18.22
CA TRP A 212 -2.40 -6.52 -19.09
C TRP A 212 -2.96 -7.70 -18.31
N SER A 213 -4.05 -8.29 -18.80
CA SER A 213 -4.74 -9.43 -18.18
C SER A 213 -5.30 -10.36 -19.25
N GLY A 214 -5.22 -11.67 -19.02
CA GLY A 214 -5.86 -12.66 -19.91
C GLY A 214 -5.38 -12.61 -21.37
N GLY A 215 -4.15 -12.11 -21.61
CA GLY A 215 -3.58 -11.99 -22.96
C GLY A 215 -3.89 -10.69 -23.70
N SER A 216 -4.55 -9.71 -23.07
CA SER A 216 -4.85 -8.41 -23.69
C SER A 216 -4.77 -7.23 -22.70
N PRO A 217 -4.60 -5.99 -23.18
CA PRO A 217 -4.71 -4.82 -22.32
C PRO A 217 -6.13 -4.60 -21.79
N THR A 218 -6.23 -4.08 -20.58
CA THR A 218 -7.51 -3.75 -19.92
C THR A 218 -7.64 -2.25 -19.64
N ASN A 219 -8.86 -1.76 -19.51
CA ASN A 219 -9.23 -0.43 -19.00
C ASN A 219 -9.82 -0.50 -17.59
N PHE A 220 -9.66 -1.63 -16.90
CA PHE A 220 -10.20 -1.83 -15.56
C PHE A 220 -9.53 -0.89 -14.56
N ILE A 221 -10.33 -0.38 -13.64
CA ILE A 221 -9.89 0.50 -12.56
C ILE A 221 -10.43 -0.09 -11.28
N GLU A 222 -9.56 -0.27 -10.31
CA GLU A 222 -9.95 -0.61 -8.95
C GLU A 222 -9.22 0.30 -7.97
N THR A 223 -9.93 0.65 -6.90
CA THR A 223 -9.41 1.41 -5.77
C THR A 223 -9.21 0.50 -4.58
N TYR A 224 -8.24 0.80 -3.75
CA TYR A 224 -7.97 0.04 -2.54
C TYR A 224 -8.29 0.89 -1.30
N ASP A 225 -9.14 0.33 -0.46
CA ASP A 225 -9.54 0.87 0.83
C ASP A 225 -8.65 0.25 1.91
N THR A 226 -7.65 1.01 2.38
CA THR A 226 -6.67 0.51 3.36
C THR A 226 -7.28 0.18 4.71
N ARG A 227 -8.40 0.81 5.06
CA ARG A 227 -9.06 0.63 6.36
C ARG A 227 -9.98 -0.58 6.38
N ALA A 228 -10.58 -0.91 5.24
CA ALA A 228 -11.35 -2.13 5.07
C ALA A 228 -10.51 -3.32 4.55
N ASP A 229 -9.29 -3.08 4.07
CA ASP A 229 -8.44 -4.05 3.35
C ASP A 229 -9.21 -4.68 2.17
N ARG A 230 -9.79 -3.84 1.30
CA ARG A 230 -10.62 -4.29 0.17
C ARG A 230 -10.39 -3.50 -1.10
N TRP A 231 -10.45 -4.21 -2.23
CA TRP A 231 -10.47 -3.63 -3.56
C TRP A 231 -11.89 -3.38 -4.04
N VAL A 232 -12.12 -2.20 -4.58
CA VAL A 232 -13.42 -1.74 -5.09
C VAL A 232 -13.28 -1.41 -6.56
N LYS A 233 -14.14 -1.99 -7.39
CA LYS A 233 -14.18 -1.67 -8.82
C LYS A 233 -14.76 -0.27 -9.03
N VAL A 234 -14.09 0.53 -9.85
CA VAL A 234 -14.60 1.81 -10.34
C VAL A 234 -15.31 1.58 -11.67
N GLU A 235 -16.55 2.06 -11.80
CA GLU A 235 -17.38 1.83 -12.98
C GLU A 235 -17.05 2.79 -14.14
N GLU A 236 -16.49 3.95 -13.82
CA GLU A 236 -16.11 4.98 -14.80
C GLU A 236 -14.83 4.61 -15.55
N VAL A 237 -14.99 3.78 -16.57
CA VAL A 237 -13.92 3.36 -17.46
C VAL A 237 -13.51 4.46 -18.46
N ASP A 238 -12.26 4.41 -18.91
CA ASP A 238 -11.75 5.28 -19.96
C ASP A 238 -12.47 5.02 -21.29
N PRO A 239 -13.20 6.00 -21.84
CA PRO A 239 -13.99 5.82 -23.06
C PRO A 239 -13.11 5.59 -24.31
N ALA A 240 -11.83 5.94 -24.25
CA ALA A 240 -10.92 5.84 -25.38
C ALA A 240 -10.15 4.50 -25.40
N GLY A 241 -10.52 3.53 -24.55
CA GLY A 241 -10.07 2.14 -24.63
C GLY A 241 -8.93 1.75 -23.69
N SER A 242 -8.59 0.46 -23.70
CA SER A 242 -7.64 -0.18 -22.79
C SER A 242 -6.19 0.22 -23.01
N ARG A 243 -5.38 0.17 -21.94
CA ARG A 243 -3.96 0.52 -21.96
C ARG A 243 -3.15 -0.31 -20.99
N ALA A 244 -2.05 -0.87 -21.47
CA ALA A 244 -0.98 -1.47 -20.68
C ALA A 244 0.31 -0.66 -20.83
N TYR A 245 1.24 -0.81 -19.88
CA TYR A 245 2.58 -0.20 -19.92
C TYR A 245 2.56 1.34 -20.03
N HIS A 246 1.49 1.96 -19.54
CA HIS A 246 1.36 3.40 -19.38
C HIS A 246 1.94 3.80 -18.02
N GLY A 247 2.25 5.08 -17.86
CA GLY A 247 2.56 5.65 -16.54
C GLY A 247 1.39 6.47 -16.01
N THR A 248 1.22 6.48 -14.69
CA THR A 248 0.31 7.39 -13.99
C THR A 248 1.06 8.53 -13.30
N ALA A 249 0.39 9.67 -13.15
CA ALA A 249 0.88 10.81 -12.40
C ALA A 249 -0.30 11.56 -11.78
N VAL A 250 -0.17 11.99 -10.53
CA VAL A 250 -1.25 12.68 -9.79
C VAL A 250 -0.88 14.13 -9.57
N VAL A 251 -1.80 15.04 -9.92
CA VAL A 251 -1.70 16.47 -9.61
C VAL A 251 -3.05 16.96 -9.08
N GLY A 252 -3.11 17.27 -7.78
CA GLY A 252 -4.38 17.49 -7.09
C GLY A 252 -5.25 16.23 -7.12
N PHE A 253 -6.53 16.37 -7.46
CA PHE A 253 -7.45 15.23 -7.59
C PHE A 253 -7.54 14.66 -9.02
N LYS A 254 -6.51 14.88 -9.84
CA LYS A 254 -6.47 14.46 -11.24
C LYS A 254 -5.36 13.44 -11.48
N ILE A 255 -5.73 12.32 -12.09
CA ILE A 255 -4.83 11.26 -12.51
C ILE A 255 -4.57 11.40 -14.01
N TYR A 256 -3.30 11.51 -14.38
CA TYR A 256 -2.85 11.58 -15.76
C TYR A 256 -2.32 10.20 -16.18
N VAL A 257 -2.93 9.64 -17.22
CA VAL A 257 -2.54 8.37 -17.85
C VAL A 257 -1.73 8.68 -19.10
N ILE A 258 -0.46 8.29 -19.11
CA ILE A 258 0.55 8.78 -20.05
C ILE A 258 1.07 7.62 -20.90
N GLY A 259 0.92 7.75 -22.22
CA GLY A 259 1.42 6.77 -23.19
C GLY A 259 0.76 5.40 -23.07
N GLY A 260 1.55 4.34 -23.24
CA GLY A 260 1.13 2.95 -23.15
C GLY A 260 0.90 2.29 -24.52
N PHE A 261 0.27 1.11 -24.46
CA PHE A 261 0.03 0.21 -25.59
C PHE A 261 -1.32 -0.50 -25.42
N ASP A 262 -2.10 -0.63 -26.50
CA ASP A 262 -3.42 -1.29 -26.51
C ASP A 262 -3.41 -2.70 -27.15
N GLY A 263 -2.25 -3.20 -27.57
CA GLY A 263 -2.13 -4.45 -28.31
C GLY A 263 -1.78 -4.25 -29.79
N MET A 264 -2.01 -3.03 -30.30
CA MET A 264 -1.80 -2.67 -31.71
C MET A 264 -0.90 -1.45 -31.85
N ASP A 265 -1.19 -0.38 -31.12
CA ASP A 265 -0.57 0.94 -31.27
C ASP A 265 0.21 1.38 -30.04
N TYR A 266 1.35 2.02 -30.30
CA TYR A 266 2.17 2.70 -29.30
C TYR A 266 1.76 4.17 -29.20
N PHE A 267 1.37 4.61 -28.00
CA PHE A 267 0.76 5.93 -27.80
C PHE A 267 1.75 7.01 -27.34
N ASN A 268 1.56 8.22 -27.87
CA ASN A 268 2.02 9.47 -27.25
C ASN A 268 0.87 10.27 -26.60
N SER A 269 -0.39 9.91 -26.89
CA SER A 269 -1.57 10.52 -26.29
C SER A 269 -1.59 10.36 -24.76
N CYS A 270 -2.10 11.39 -24.08
CA CYS A 270 -2.23 11.45 -22.64
C CYS A 270 -3.68 11.75 -22.28
N ARG A 271 -4.17 11.12 -21.21
CA ARG A 271 -5.55 11.25 -20.74
C ARG A 271 -5.54 11.67 -19.28
N CYS A 272 -6.58 12.38 -18.86
CA CYS A 272 -6.73 12.86 -17.49
C CYS A 272 -8.10 12.43 -16.97
N PHE A 273 -8.09 11.69 -15.85
CA PHE A 273 -9.25 11.37 -15.05
C PHE A 273 -9.33 12.32 -13.87
N ASP A 274 -10.45 13.02 -13.75
CA ASP A 274 -10.76 13.86 -12.60
C ASP A 274 -11.58 13.02 -11.61
N ALA A 275 -10.98 12.67 -10.46
CA ALA A 275 -11.58 11.74 -9.49
C ALA A 275 -12.75 12.37 -8.70
N VAL A 276 -12.90 13.70 -8.72
CA VAL A 276 -14.03 14.36 -8.07
C VAL A 276 -15.26 14.32 -8.97
N THR A 277 -15.08 14.68 -10.24
CA THR A 277 -16.17 14.71 -11.22
C THR A 277 -16.40 13.38 -11.91
N LYS A 278 -15.48 12.43 -11.77
CA LYS A 278 -15.41 11.13 -12.45
C LYS A 278 -15.45 11.24 -13.97
N THR A 279 -14.79 12.27 -14.51
CA THR A 279 -14.76 12.52 -15.95
C THR A 279 -13.38 12.30 -16.55
N TRP A 280 -13.37 11.76 -17.77
CA TRP A 280 -12.18 11.57 -18.58
C TRP A 280 -12.08 12.68 -19.62
N LYS A 281 -10.85 13.17 -19.85
CA LYS A 281 -10.54 14.08 -20.95
C LYS A 281 -9.18 13.79 -21.55
N GLU A 282 -9.03 14.05 -22.84
CA GLU A 282 -7.72 14.04 -23.49
C GLU A 282 -6.96 15.34 -23.16
N VAL A 283 -5.65 15.22 -22.95
CA VAL A 283 -4.74 16.36 -22.75
C VAL A 283 -3.68 16.35 -23.85
N ALA A 284 -2.83 17.39 -23.91
CA ALA A 284 -1.82 17.48 -24.95
C ALA A 284 -0.98 16.19 -25.04
N PRO A 285 -0.74 15.66 -26.25
CA PRO A 285 0.07 14.47 -26.43
C PRO A 285 1.55 14.79 -26.22
N MET A 286 2.31 13.77 -25.81
CA MET A 286 3.77 13.81 -25.77
C MET A 286 4.37 13.99 -27.17
N HIS A 287 5.59 14.51 -27.24
CA HIS A 287 6.37 14.59 -28.48
C HIS A 287 6.75 13.20 -28.98
N SER A 288 7.06 12.28 -28.07
CA SER A 288 7.44 10.89 -28.40
C SER A 288 6.34 9.90 -28.00
N ARG A 289 6.16 8.84 -28.81
CA ARG A 289 5.39 7.66 -28.41
C ARG A 289 6.18 6.88 -27.36
N ARG A 290 5.51 6.46 -26.28
CA ARG A 290 6.16 5.75 -25.17
C ARG A 290 5.21 4.71 -24.58
N CYS A 291 5.54 3.43 -24.75
CA CYS A 291 5.11 2.40 -23.81
C CYS A 291 6.30 2.01 -22.91
N TYR A 292 6.02 1.33 -21.79
CA TYR A 292 7.01 1.06 -20.74
C TYR A 292 7.66 2.35 -20.23
N VAL A 293 6.86 3.42 -20.17
CA VAL A 293 7.28 4.77 -19.83
C VAL A 293 7.45 4.89 -18.32
N SER A 294 8.49 5.60 -17.89
CA SER A 294 8.65 5.98 -16.48
C SER A 294 8.05 7.37 -16.28
N THR A 295 7.17 7.52 -15.29
CA THR A 295 6.56 8.80 -14.92
C THR A 295 6.98 9.23 -13.53
N SER A 296 7.06 10.54 -13.30
CA SER A 296 7.27 11.10 -11.96
C SER A 296 6.65 12.50 -11.88
N VAL A 297 6.21 12.89 -10.70
CA VAL A 297 5.69 14.24 -10.44
C VAL A 297 6.68 14.97 -9.54
N LEU A 298 7.05 16.18 -9.93
CA LEU A 298 7.93 17.03 -9.13
C LEU A 298 7.44 18.48 -9.18
N LYS A 299 7.18 19.07 -8.00
CA LYS A 299 6.65 20.45 -7.85
C LYS A 299 5.42 20.70 -8.75
N GLY A 300 4.50 19.72 -8.83
CA GLY A 300 3.29 19.77 -9.66
C GLY A 300 3.52 19.61 -11.17
N THR A 301 4.76 19.48 -11.63
CA THR A 301 5.10 19.20 -13.03
C THR A 301 5.23 17.70 -13.25
N ILE A 302 4.66 17.18 -14.33
CA ILE A 302 4.73 15.74 -14.65
C ILE A 302 5.88 15.49 -15.61
N TYR A 303 6.65 14.43 -15.39
CA TYR A 303 7.79 14.04 -16.23
C TYR A 303 7.52 12.66 -16.84
N ALA A 304 7.81 12.52 -18.13
CA ALA A 304 7.74 11.26 -18.86
C ALA A 304 9.12 10.95 -19.47
N MET A 305 9.67 9.79 -19.14
CA MET A 305 11.08 9.46 -19.38
C MET A 305 11.19 8.07 -19.99
N GLY A 306 12.08 7.94 -20.99
CA GLY A 306 12.39 6.66 -21.61
C GLY A 306 11.21 6.02 -22.34
N GLY A 307 11.13 4.69 -22.26
CA GLY A 307 10.11 3.88 -22.92
C GLY A 307 10.51 3.43 -24.33
N TYR A 308 9.55 2.84 -25.03
CA TYR A 308 9.68 2.28 -26.37
C TYR A 308 8.58 2.84 -27.28
N ASP A 309 8.94 3.24 -28.50
CA ASP A 309 8.03 3.86 -29.47
C ASP A 309 7.50 2.90 -30.54
N GLY A 310 7.83 1.61 -30.43
CA GLY A 310 7.57 0.60 -31.47
C GLY A 310 8.78 0.29 -32.35
N HIS A 311 9.84 1.10 -32.29
CA HIS A 311 11.04 0.93 -33.11
C HIS A 311 12.35 1.00 -32.30
N SER A 312 12.46 1.97 -31.40
CA SER A 312 13.66 2.30 -30.64
C SER A 312 13.32 2.58 -29.17
N ARG A 313 14.22 2.18 -28.26
CA ARG A 313 14.15 2.58 -26.86
C ARG A 313 14.60 4.03 -26.76
N LYS A 314 13.97 4.81 -25.90
CA LYS A 314 14.24 6.24 -25.76
C LYS A 314 15.16 6.51 -24.59
N ASN A 315 16.06 7.47 -24.77
CA ASN A 315 16.71 8.21 -23.68
C ASN A 315 16.13 9.62 -23.53
N SER A 316 15.24 10.04 -24.43
CA SER A 316 14.58 11.34 -24.34
C SER A 316 13.66 11.40 -23.13
N ALA A 317 13.51 12.59 -22.58
CA ALA A 317 12.60 12.89 -21.50
C ALA A 317 11.88 14.21 -21.80
N GLU A 318 10.65 14.33 -21.31
CA GLU A 318 9.80 15.50 -21.50
C GLU A 318 8.99 15.77 -20.23
N LYS A 319 8.65 17.04 -20.02
CA LYS A 319 7.85 17.51 -18.90
C LYS A 319 6.56 18.16 -19.36
N TYR A 320 5.50 17.96 -18.60
CA TYR A 320 4.17 18.48 -18.86
C TYR A 320 3.77 19.49 -17.79
N ASP A 321 3.40 20.68 -18.26
CA ASP A 321 2.78 21.70 -17.44
C ASP A 321 1.26 21.63 -17.61
N HIS A 322 0.58 21.20 -16.55
CA HIS A 322 -0.87 21.04 -16.53
C HIS A 322 -1.64 22.37 -16.59
N ARG A 323 -1.00 23.51 -16.28
CA ARG A 323 -1.63 24.84 -16.35
C ARG A 323 -1.68 25.35 -17.78
N THR A 324 -0.64 25.09 -18.56
CA THR A 324 -0.56 25.48 -19.96
C THR A 324 -1.02 24.37 -20.91
N ASN A 325 -1.20 23.14 -20.41
CA ASN A 325 -1.52 21.95 -21.21
C ASN A 325 -0.50 21.76 -22.34
N GLN A 326 0.80 21.77 -22.00
CA GLN A 326 1.89 21.66 -22.97
C GLN A 326 3.01 20.74 -22.49
N TRP A 327 3.58 19.97 -23.42
CA TRP A 327 4.79 19.18 -23.22
C TRP A 327 6.02 19.93 -23.74
N SER A 328 7.09 19.91 -22.96
CA SER A 328 8.40 20.47 -23.32
C SER A 328 9.49 19.42 -23.14
N LEU A 329 10.39 19.31 -24.11
CA LEU A 329 11.57 18.46 -23.99
C LEU A 329 12.50 18.97 -22.89
N ILE A 330 13.13 18.03 -22.17
CA ILE A 330 14.21 18.31 -21.22
C ILE A 330 15.48 17.59 -21.68
N ALA A 331 16.58 17.74 -20.94
CA ALA A 331 17.81 17.04 -21.26
C ALA A 331 17.59 15.51 -21.35
N PRO A 332 18.18 14.84 -22.34
CA PRO A 332 18.08 13.39 -22.46
C PRO A 332 18.92 12.69 -21.39
N MET A 333 18.49 11.50 -20.99
CA MET A 333 19.26 10.59 -20.14
C MET A 333 20.54 10.12 -20.85
N ASN A 334 21.52 9.69 -20.07
CA ASN A 334 22.78 9.15 -20.58
C ASN A 334 22.56 7.79 -21.26
N MET A 335 21.58 7.00 -20.80
CA MET A 335 21.25 5.69 -21.37
C MET A 335 19.80 5.61 -21.82
N GLN A 336 19.57 4.94 -22.96
CA GLN A 336 18.22 4.58 -23.40
C GLN A 336 17.68 3.44 -22.54
N ARG A 337 16.42 3.55 -22.12
CA ARG A 337 15.79 2.55 -21.25
C ARG A 337 14.27 2.50 -21.47
N SER A 338 13.74 1.30 -21.66
CA SER A 338 12.32 0.97 -21.42
C SER A 338 12.23 0.19 -20.10
N ASP A 339 11.03 0.01 -19.54
CA ASP A 339 10.82 -0.88 -18.38
C ASP A 339 11.62 -0.47 -17.13
N ALA A 340 12.03 0.80 -17.09
CA ALA A 340 12.63 1.45 -15.94
C ALA A 340 11.52 2.02 -15.05
N SER A 341 11.86 2.35 -13.81
CA SER A 341 10.95 3.07 -12.92
C SER A 341 11.63 4.27 -12.31
N ALA A 342 10.84 5.30 -12.01
CA ALA A 342 11.32 6.59 -11.55
C ALA A 342 10.50 7.09 -10.36
N CYS A 343 11.16 7.79 -9.44
CA CYS A 343 10.52 8.46 -8.32
C CYS A 343 11.16 9.83 -8.08
N ASN A 344 10.44 10.72 -7.39
CA ASN A 344 10.99 11.98 -6.93
C ASN A 344 11.46 11.84 -5.49
N LEU A 345 12.61 12.43 -5.17
CA LEU A 345 13.12 12.53 -3.79
C LEU A 345 13.96 13.81 -3.68
N ASP A 346 13.73 14.60 -2.64
CA ASP A 346 14.48 15.82 -2.31
C ASP A 346 14.68 16.78 -3.49
N GLY A 347 13.63 17.00 -4.28
CA GLY A 347 13.65 17.93 -5.40
C GLY A 347 14.33 17.40 -6.68
N LYS A 348 14.71 16.12 -6.72
CA LYS A 348 15.35 15.45 -7.86
C LYS A 348 14.52 14.24 -8.31
N ILE A 349 14.75 13.78 -9.54
CA ILE A 349 14.09 12.58 -10.08
C ILE A 349 15.15 11.49 -10.25
N TYR A 350 14.91 10.33 -9.65
CA TYR A 350 15.77 9.17 -9.77
C TYR A 350 15.12 8.18 -10.73
N ILE A 351 15.88 7.63 -11.67
CA ILE A 351 15.42 6.58 -12.58
C ILE A 351 16.37 5.38 -12.50
N THR A 352 15.79 4.19 -12.37
CA THR A 352 16.55 2.98 -12.04
C THR A 352 16.23 1.84 -13.01
N GLY A 353 17.26 1.08 -13.37
CA GLY A 353 17.14 -0.14 -14.16
C GLY A 353 16.54 0.06 -15.55
N GLY A 354 15.78 -0.93 -16.00
CA GLY A 354 15.18 -0.99 -17.33
C GLY A 354 15.94 -1.88 -18.31
N PHE A 355 15.58 -1.77 -19.58
CA PHE A 355 16.13 -2.53 -20.69
C PHE A 355 16.55 -1.59 -21.81
N ASN A 356 17.81 -1.69 -22.23
CA ASN A 356 18.36 -0.82 -23.28
C ASN A 356 18.13 -1.35 -24.71
N GLY A 357 17.50 -2.52 -24.87
CA GLY A 357 17.37 -3.21 -26.16
C GLY A 357 18.30 -4.41 -26.32
N GLN A 358 19.31 -4.54 -25.47
CA GLN A 358 20.29 -5.64 -25.47
C GLN A 358 20.32 -6.38 -24.13
N GLU A 359 20.36 -5.65 -23.02
CA GLU A 359 20.45 -6.24 -21.68
C GLU A 359 19.62 -5.49 -20.64
N CYS A 360 19.31 -6.20 -19.54
CA CYS A 360 18.74 -5.59 -18.34
C CYS A 360 19.79 -4.72 -17.66
N MET A 361 19.38 -3.55 -17.20
CA MET A 361 20.27 -2.54 -16.66
C MET A 361 20.31 -2.59 -15.14
N HIS A 362 21.49 -2.33 -14.58
CA HIS A 362 21.71 -2.06 -13.16
C HIS A 362 22.12 -0.59 -12.93
N SER A 363 22.25 0.20 -14.00
CA SER A 363 22.56 1.62 -13.89
C SER A 363 21.34 2.42 -13.44
N ALA A 364 21.62 3.46 -12.66
CA ALA A 364 20.65 4.43 -12.22
C ALA A 364 21.17 5.84 -12.50
N GLU A 365 20.25 6.76 -12.73
CA GLU A 365 20.54 8.16 -13.04
C GLU A 365 19.67 9.07 -12.18
N VAL A 366 20.18 10.25 -11.85
CA VAL A 366 19.45 11.31 -11.18
C VAL A 366 19.36 12.54 -12.08
N TYR A 367 18.17 13.11 -12.19
CA TYR A 367 17.91 14.35 -12.89
C TYR A 367 17.81 15.51 -11.91
N ASP A 368 18.60 16.55 -12.17
CA ASP A 368 18.49 17.83 -11.50
C ASP A 368 17.68 18.81 -12.38
N PRO A 369 16.47 19.21 -11.96
CA PRO A 369 15.62 20.12 -12.74
C PRO A 369 16.18 21.55 -12.81
N GLU A 370 16.99 21.98 -11.83
CA GLU A 370 17.56 23.34 -11.81
C GLU A 370 18.71 23.45 -12.81
N LEU A 371 19.48 22.37 -12.98
CA LEU A 371 20.57 22.28 -13.96
C LEU A 371 20.12 21.76 -15.32
N ASN A 372 18.91 21.18 -15.41
CA ASN A 372 18.42 20.43 -16.56
C ASN A 372 19.47 19.40 -17.03
N GLN A 373 19.93 18.55 -16.11
CA GLN A 373 21.01 17.60 -16.36
C GLN A 373 20.75 16.26 -15.69
N TRP A 374 21.11 15.18 -16.40
CA TRP A 374 21.17 13.82 -15.87
C TRP A 374 22.59 13.44 -15.46
N SER A 375 22.74 12.86 -14.27
CA SER A 375 24.00 12.36 -13.74
C SER A 375 23.87 10.89 -13.36
N LEU A 376 24.88 10.09 -13.68
CA LEU A 376 24.96 8.70 -13.22
C LEU A 376 25.19 8.68 -11.71
N ILE A 377 24.48 7.80 -11.01
CA ILE A 377 24.71 7.49 -9.60
C ILE A 377 25.32 6.09 -9.46
N SER A 378 25.66 5.69 -8.22
CA SER A 378 26.14 4.33 -7.97
C SER A 378 25.19 3.29 -8.57
N PRO A 379 25.70 2.28 -9.29
CA PRO A 379 24.84 1.27 -9.88
C PRO A 379 24.28 0.32 -8.81
N MET A 380 23.10 -0.24 -9.10
CA MET A 380 22.46 -1.27 -8.28
C MET A 380 23.30 -2.56 -8.28
N ARG A 381 23.08 -3.40 -7.27
CA ARG A 381 23.76 -4.71 -7.17
C ARG A 381 23.29 -5.68 -8.24
N SER A 382 22.00 -5.64 -8.55
CA SER A 382 21.38 -6.53 -9.54
C SER A 382 20.83 -5.74 -10.72
N ARG A 383 20.90 -6.36 -11.91
CA ARG A 383 20.23 -5.85 -13.12
C ARG A 383 18.73 -6.12 -13.01
N ARG A 384 17.91 -5.15 -13.38
CA ARG A 384 16.44 -5.24 -13.21
C ARG A 384 15.74 -4.51 -14.36
N SER A 385 14.81 -5.17 -15.03
CA SER A 385 13.83 -4.60 -15.97
C SER A 385 12.41 -4.94 -15.52
N GLY A 386 11.44 -4.10 -15.85
CA GLY A 386 10.08 -4.21 -15.30
C GLY A 386 10.12 -4.04 -13.79
N VAL A 387 11.03 -3.18 -13.35
CA VAL A 387 11.36 -2.91 -11.95
C VAL A 387 10.47 -1.81 -11.43
N SER A 388 10.28 -1.76 -10.11
CA SER A 388 9.53 -0.70 -9.45
C SER A 388 10.44 0.11 -8.54
N CYS A 389 10.31 1.43 -8.59
CA CYS A 389 11.15 2.40 -7.89
C CYS A 389 10.24 3.40 -7.18
N ILE A 390 10.44 3.60 -5.87
CA ILE A 390 9.64 4.54 -5.09
C ILE A 390 10.48 5.26 -4.03
N ALA A 391 10.14 6.50 -3.72
CA ALA A 391 10.77 7.25 -2.65
C ALA A 391 10.02 6.99 -1.34
N TYR A 392 10.75 6.62 -0.30
CA TYR A 392 10.17 6.31 1.01
C TYR A 392 11.20 6.62 2.09
N HIS A 393 10.81 7.37 3.12
CA HIS A 393 11.65 7.76 4.28
C HIS A 393 13.07 8.24 3.91
N GLY A 394 13.16 9.18 2.96
CA GLY A 394 14.44 9.78 2.56
C GLY A 394 15.36 8.88 1.71
N SER A 395 14.87 7.73 1.26
CA SER A 395 15.62 6.79 0.42
C SER A 395 14.83 6.40 -0.84
N VAL A 396 15.55 5.94 -1.86
CA VAL A 396 14.94 5.40 -3.09
C VAL A 396 14.94 3.87 -3.01
N TYR A 397 13.76 3.27 -2.89
CA TYR A 397 13.56 1.83 -2.84
C TYR A 397 13.37 1.29 -4.26
N VAL A 398 14.09 0.22 -4.60
CA VAL A 398 13.99 -0.48 -5.88
C VAL A 398 13.72 -1.95 -5.63
N ILE A 399 12.61 -2.45 -6.16
CA ILE A 399 12.05 -3.74 -5.77
C ILE A 399 11.70 -4.57 -7.01
N GLY A 400 11.98 -5.87 -6.93
CA GLY A 400 11.59 -6.87 -7.92
C GLY A 400 12.26 -6.67 -9.29
N GLY A 401 11.50 -6.98 -10.35
CA GLY A 401 11.93 -6.92 -11.74
C GLY A 401 12.49 -8.25 -12.28
N PHE A 402 12.94 -8.21 -13.53
CA PHE A 402 13.54 -9.32 -14.26
C PHE A 402 15.02 -9.02 -14.55
N ASN A 403 15.91 -9.94 -14.17
CA ASN A 403 17.37 -9.75 -14.29
C ASN A 403 17.98 -10.28 -15.60
N GLY A 404 17.15 -10.78 -16.52
CA GLY A 404 17.59 -11.48 -17.73
C GLY A 404 17.47 -13.01 -17.64
N ILE A 405 17.31 -13.55 -16.43
CA ILE A 405 17.19 -14.99 -16.16
C ILE A 405 15.89 -15.31 -15.43
N SER A 406 15.62 -14.64 -14.31
CA SER A 406 14.46 -14.88 -13.45
C SER A 406 13.82 -13.58 -12.97
N ARG A 407 12.55 -13.68 -12.54
CA ARG A 407 11.88 -12.60 -11.81
C ARG A 407 12.38 -12.60 -10.37
N MET A 408 12.49 -11.42 -9.79
CA MET A 408 13.11 -11.21 -8.50
C MET A 408 12.06 -10.85 -7.44
N CYS A 409 12.26 -11.35 -6.22
CA CYS A 409 11.60 -10.88 -5.01
C CYS A 409 12.47 -9.87 -4.24
N SER A 410 13.79 -9.87 -4.48
CA SER A 410 14.71 -8.97 -3.78
C SER A 410 14.47 -7.50 -4.09
N GLY A 411 14.81 -6.66 -3.12
CA GLY A 411 14.91 -5.23 -3.28
C GLY A 411 16.21 -4.66 -2.72
N GLU A 412 16.44 -3.39 -3.02
CA GLU A 412 17.54 -2.60 -2.48
C GLU A 412 17.11 -1.14 -2.35
N LYS A 413 17.60 -0.44 -1.33
CA LYS A 413 17.35 0.99 -1.13
C LYS A 413 18.62 1.81 -1.29
N PHE A 414 18.50 2.95 -1.94
CA PHE A 414 19.58 3.90 -2.19
C PHE A 414 19.46 5.09 -1.25
N ASN A 415 20.56 5.40 -0.57
CA ASN A 415 20.69 6.60 0.23
C ASN A 415 21.42 7.68 -0.60
N PRO A 416 20.75 8.81 -0.95
CA PRO A 416 21.35 9.87 -1.76
C PRO A 416 22.49 10.62 -1.05
N LEU A 417 22.52 10.63 0.29
CA LEU A 417 23.56 11.31 1.07
C LEU A 417 24.89 10.55 1.03
N THR A 418 24.84 9.22 1.05
CA THR A 418 26.02 8.36 1.03
C THR A 418 26.34 7.83 -0.36
N ASN A 419 25.42 7.95 -1.31
CA ASN A 419 25.50 7.39 -2.66
C ASN A 419 25.74 5.86 -2.65
N THR A 420 25.04 5.13 -1.77
CA THR A 420 25.19 3.68 -1.59
C THR A 420 23.87 2.93 -1.59
N TRP A 421 23.90 1.69 -2.08
CA TRP A 421 22.77 0.75 -2.07
C TRP A 421 22.89 -0.27 -0.93
N THR A 422 21.80 -0.45 -0.18
CA THR A 422 21.66 -1.47 0.86
C THR A 422 20.51 -2.42 0.53
N PRO A 423 20.66 -3.74 0.76
CA PRO A 423 19.57 -4.69 0.52
C PRO A 423 18.41 -4.44 1.51
N ILE A 424 17.20 -4.77 1.08
CA ILE A 424 16.01 -4.88 1.95
C ILE A 424 15.52 -6.34 1.94
N PRO A 425 14.68 -6.76 2.89
CA PRO A 425 14.06 -8.08 2.89
C PRO A 425 13.35 -8.40 1.56
N ASP A 426 13.45 -9.65 1.14
CA ASP A 426 12.81 -10.13 -0.08
C ASP A 426 11.28 -10.17 0.10
N MET A 427 10.54 -9.79 -0.95
CA MET A 427 9.10 -10.05 -1.05
C MET A 427 8.82 -11.57 -0.98
N TYR A 428 7.60 -11.94 -0.61
CA TYR A 428 7.15 -13.33 -0.67
C TYR A 428 7.06 -13.82 -2.11
N ASN A 429 6.57 -12.99 -3.04
CA ASN A 429 6.39 -13.37 -4.43
C ASN A 429 7.34 -12.61 -5.37
N PRO A 430 8.14 -13.31 -6.20
CA PRO A 430 8.90 -12.67 -7.26
C PRO A 430 7.97 -12.06 -8.31
N ARG A 431 8.28 -10.87 -8.79
CA ARG A 431 7.41 -10.14 -9.73
C ARG A 431 8.17 -9.15 -10.60
N SER A 432 7.68 -8.96 -11.83
CA SER A 432 8.08 -7.86 -12.71
C SER A 432 6.83 -7.18 -13.28
N ASN A 433 6.96 -5.95 -13.80
CA ASN A 433 5.85 -5.16 -14.37
C ASN A 433 4.66 -5.06 -13.39
N PHE A 434 4.96 -4.86 -12.11
CA PHE A 434 3.98 -4.64 -11.06
C PHE A 434 3.91 -3.15 -10.73
N ALA A 435 2.83 -2.71 -10.10
CA ALA A 435 2.75 -1.35 -9.60
C ALA A 435 3.31 -1.26 -8.17
N ILE A 436 3.87 -0.10 -7.84
CA ILE A 436 4.35 0.22 -6.49
C ILE A 436 3.77 1.56 -6.07
N GLU A 437 3.38 1.69 -4.81
CA GLU A 437 2.92 2.97 -4.27
C GLU A 437 3.12 3.01 -2.75
N VAL A 438 3.25 4.21 -2.18
CA VAL A 438 3.27 4.40 -0.72
C VAL A 438 1.88 4.84 -0.28
N ILE A 439 1.30 4.12 0.67
CA ILE A 439 0.01 4.48 1.29
C ILE A 439 0.01 4.07 2.76
N ASP A 440 -0.55 4.91 3.63
CA ASP A 440 -0.57 4.70 5.08
C ASP A 440 0.82 4.41 5.68
N ASP A 441 1.88 5.01 5.11
CA ASP A 441 3.29 4.86 5.54
C ASP A 441 3.81 3.42 5.40
N MET A 442 3.41 2.74 4.32
CA MET A 442 3.94 1.44 3.92
C MET A 442 4.12 1.41 2.40
N ILE A 443 5.04 0.59 1.91
CA ILE A 443 5.25 0.39 0.47
C ILE A 443 4.40 -0.79 0.00
N PHE A 444 3.47 -0.57 -0.92
CA PHE A 444 2.64 -1.63 -1.51
C PHE A 444 3.20 -2.08 -2.86
N ALA A 445 3.37 -3.39 -3.03
CA ALA A 445 3.70 -4.05 -4.29
C ALA A 445 2.47 -4.78 -4.84
N ILE A 446 1.98 -4.35 -6.00
CA ILE A 446 0.63 -4.67 -6.48
C ILE A 446 0.69 -5.39 -7.82
N GLY A 447 0.20 -6.63 -7.84
CA GLY A 447 0.11 -7.45 -9.04
C GLY A 447 1.47 -7.76 -9.66
N GLY A 448 1.49 -7.83 -10.99
CA GLY A 448 2.69 -8.07 -11.78
C GLY A 448 2.64 -9.35 -12.59
N PHE A 449 3.82 -9.80 -12.98
CA PHE A 449 4.03 -10.98 -13.80
C PHE A 449 5.03 -11.90 -13.11
N ASN A 450 4.65 -13.17 -12.93
CA ASN A 450 5.46 -14.19 -12.26
C ASN A 450 5.36 -15.56 -12.97
N VAL A 451 6.25 -16.48 -12.64
CA VAL A 451 6.16 -17.90 -12.99
C VAL A 451 5.35 -18.64 -11.93
N CYS A 452 4.22 -19.24 -12.30
CA CYS A 452 3.46 -20.16 -11.45
C CYS A 452 3.57 -21.60 -11.99
N ILE A 453 3.01 -22.57 -11.25
CA ILE A 453 3.06 -24.01 -11.57
C ILE A 453 2.51 -24.30 -12.98
N SER A 454 1.58 -23.48 -13.49
CA SER A 454 0.98 -23.61 -14.82
C SER A 454 1.68 -22.82 -15.94
N GLY A 455 2.80 -22.14 -15.66
CA GLY A 455 3.57 -21.35 -16.63
C GLY A 455 3.82 -19.91 -16.18
N VAL A 456 4.29 -19.05 -17.09
CA VAL A 456 4.48 -17.62 -16.77
C VAL A 456 3.17 -16.87 -16.96
N THR A 457 2.65 -16.26 -15.89
CA THR A 457 1.35 -15.60 -15.89
C THR A 457 1.35 -14.31 -15.08
N THR A 458 0.34 -13.50 -15.33
CA THR A 458 -0.02 -12.33 -14.53
C THR A 458 -0.57 -12.75 -13.17
N ILE A 459 -0.24 -12.00 -12.11
CA ILE A 459 -0.67 -12.27 -10.73
C ILE A 459 -1.55 -11.14 -10.20
N TYR A 460 -2.35 -11.44 -9.17
CA TYR A 460 -3.17 -10.47 -8.43
C TYR A 460 -2.62 -10.15 -7.04
N HIS A 461 -1.48 -10.76 -6.66
CA HIS A 461 -0.97 -10.67 -5.30
C HIS A 461 -0.57 -9.27 -4.88
N VAL A 462 -0.94 -8.90 -3.65
CA VAL A 462 -0.58 -7.62 -3.06
C VAL A 462 0.18 -7.86 -1.75
N GLU A 463 1.34 -7.22 -1.64
CA GLU A 463 2.18 -7.27 -0.45
C GLU A 463 2.52 -5.85 0.00
N CYS A 464 2.59 -5.59 1.30
CA CYS A 464 3.03 -4.32 1.84
C CYS A 464 4.27 -4.48 2.72
N TYR A 465 5.19 -3.53 2.65
CA TYR A 465 6.42 -3.50 3.45
C TYR A 465 6.34 -2.38 4.48
N ASP A 466 6.60 -2.75 5.74
CA ASP A 466 6.81 -1.82 6.85
C ASP A 466 8.31 -1.76 7.17
N ASP A 467 8.87 -0.55 7.13
CA ASP A 467 10.29 -0.36 7.42
C ASP A 467 10.61 -0.37 8.92
N LYS A 468 9.61 -0.17 9.80
CA LYS A 468 9.79 -0.19 11.26
C LYS A 468 10.04 -1.60 11.75
N THR A 469 9.24 -2.56 11.30
CA THR A 469 9.44 -3.98 11.56
C THR A 469 10.46 -4.59 10.60
N ASN A 470 10.67 -3.93 9.45
CA ASN A 470 11.51 -4.42 8.35
C ASN A 470 11.02 -5.79 7.86
N GLU A 471 9.72 -5.88 7.63
CA GLU A 471 9.03 -7.10 7.19
C GLU A 471 8.02 -6.79 6.07
N TRP A 472 7.72 -7.82 5.27
CA TRP A 472 6.62 -7.81 4.32
C TRP A 472 5.39 -8.45 4.97
N TYR A 473 4.20 -7.98 4.59
CA TYR A 473 2.91 -8.53 4.99
C TYR A 473 2.03 -8.74 3.76
N GLU A 474 1.14 -9.73 3.81
CA GLU A 474 0.13 -9.93 2.78
C GLU A 474 -1.01 -8.92 2.98
N ALA A 475 -1.39 -8.23 1.90
CA ALA A 475 -2.61 -7.43 1.84
C ALA A 475 -3.67 -8.18 1.00
N THR A 476 -4.92 -7.72 1.02
CA THR A 476 -5.94 -8.34 0.17
C THR A 476 -5.58 -8.22 -1.31
N ASP A 477 -5.63 -9.35 -2.00
CA ASP A 477 -5.34 -9.49 -3.42
C ASP A 477 -6.32 -8.71 -4.30
N MET A 478 -5.82 -8.23 -5.45
CA MET A 478 -6.66 -7.55 -6.46
C MET A 478 -7.79 -8.44 -6.98
N ASN A 479 -8.86 -7.82 -7.46
CA ASN A 479 -10.00 -8.56 -8.04
C ASN A 479 -9.64 -9.24 -9.37
N ILE A 480 -8.60 -8.77 -10.05
CA ILE A 480 -8.13 -9.34 -11.32
C ILE A 480 -6.62 -9.53 -11.31
N TYR A 481 -6.15 -10.61 -11.95
CA TYR A 481 -4.72 -10.81 -12.20
C TYR A 481 -4.25 -9.88 -13.31
N ARG A 482 -3.22 -9.08 -13.07
CA ARG A 482 -2.68 -8.19 -14.10
C ARG A 482 -1.25 -7.74 -13.82
N SER A 483 -0.52 -7.55 -14.92
CA SER A 483 0.78 -6.87 -14.94
C SER A 483 0.66 -5.58 -15.73
N ALA A 484 1.74 -4.82 -15.88
CA ALA A 484 1.81 -3.63 -16.73
C ALA A 484 0.78 -2.54 -16.39
N LEU A 485 0.18 -2.64 -15.20
CA LEU A 485 -0.70 -1.65 -14.60
C LEU A 485 0.14 -0.54 -13.98
N SER A 486 -0.51 0.58 -13.69
CA SER A 486 0.09 1.65 -12.91
C SER A 486 -0.78 1.91 -11.69
N ALA A 487 -0.15 2.16 -10.54
CA ALA A 487 -0.83 2.58 -9.32
C ALA A 487 -0.54 4.06 -9.05
N CYS A 488 -1.44 4.70 -8.31
CA CYS A 488 -1.21 6.04 -7.77
C CYS A 488 -2.12 6.30 -6.57
N VAL A 489 -1.72 7.19 -5.68
CA VAL A 489 -2.52 7.59 -4.52
C VAL A 489 -3.07 8.99 -4.70
N ILE A 490 -4.34 9.18 -4.31
CA ILE A 490 -4.93 10.50 -4.11
C ILE A 490 -5.28 10.65 -2.63
N ASP A 491 -4.81 11.73 -2.03
CA ASP A 491 -5.09 12.13 -0.65
C ASP A 491 -6.23 13.16 -0.60
N GLY A 492 -7.14 13.02 0.36
CA GLY A 492 -8.15 14.03 0.71
C GLY A 492 -9.27 14.19 -0.30
N LEU A 493 -9.69 13.11 -0.98
CA LEU A 493 -10.81 13.14 -1.93
C LEU A 493 -12.12 13.57 -1.26
N PRO A 494 -12.80 14.64 -1.73
CA PRO A 494 -14.08 15.08 -1.17
C PRO A 494 -15.20 14.05 -1.29
N ASN A 495 -15.13 13.19 -2.31
CA ASN A 495 -16.09 12.12 -2.61
C ASN A 495 -15.51 10.73 -2.33
N VAL A 496 -14.67 10.59 -1.30
CA VAL A 496 -14.00 9.33 -0.92
C VAL A 496 -14.95 8.13 -0.82
N HIS A 497 -16.19 8.34 -0.36
CA HIS A 497 -17.22 7.29 -0.27
C HIS A 497 -17.56 6.60 -1.59
N ASP A 498 -17.26 7.24 -2.72
CA ASP A 498 -17.43 6.65 -4.04
C ASP A 498 -16.40 5.54 -4.35
N TYR A 499 -15.27 5.55 -3.65
CA TYR A 499 -14.08 4.75 -3.95
C TYR A 499 -13.72 3.73 -2.87
N ILE A 500 -14.47 3.69 -1.77
CA ILE A 500 -14.25 2.77 -0.64
C ILE A 500 -15.29 1.66 -0.60
N HIS A 501 -15.04 0.65 0.23
CA HIS A 501 -15.94 -0.49 0.33
C HIS A 501 -17.31 -0.06 0.86
N LYS A 502 -18.39 -0.39 0.13
CA LYS A 502 -19.74 0.04 0.50
C LYS A 502 -20.34 -0.78 1.64
N HIS A 503 -19.97 -2.05 1.75
CA HIS A 503 -20.55 -2.99 2.71
C HIS A 503 -19.64 -3.21 3.93
N ARG A 504 -19.19 -2.11 4.54
CA ARG A 504 -18.34 -2.13 5.75
C ARG A 504 -19.03 -2.80 6.94
N ASP A 505 -20.35 -2.79 6.96
CA ASP A 505 -21.21 -3.52 7.88
C ASP A 505 -21.17 -5.05 7.71
N LYS A 506 -20.55 -5.58 6.65
CA LYS A 506 -20.47 -7.02 6.35
C LYS A 506 -19.06 -7.60 6.29
N LEU A 507 -18.03 -6.82 6.63
CA LEU A 507 -16.64 -7.26 6.65
C LEU A 507 -16.42 -8.56 7.46
N MET A 508 -17.16 -8.74 8.55
CA MET A 508 -17.07 -9.94 9.39
C MET A 508 -17.61 -11.19 8.69
N GLU A 509 -18.75 -11.08 7.99
CA GLU A 509 -19.29 -12.17 7.18
C GLU A 509 -18.34 -12.55 6.04
N GLU A 510 -17.73 -11.57 5.37
CA GLU A 510 -16.72 -11.83 4.33
C GLU A 510 -15.50 -12.56 4.91
N LYS A 511 -14.99 -12.12 6.08
CA LYS A 511 -13.89 -12.79 6.77
C LYS A 511 -14.23 -14.22 7.12
N ARG A 512 -15.45 -14.46 7.62
CA ARG A 512 -15.96 -15.80 7.92
C ARG A 512 -16.00 -16.69 6.69
N GLN A 513 -16.57 -16.21 5.58
CA GLN A 513 -16.65 -16.97 4.33
C GLN A 513 -15.26 -17.33 3.80
N LYS A 514 -14.30 -16.39 3.88
CA LYS A 514 -12.90 -16.63 3.50
C LYS A 514 -12.26 -17.72 4.37
N MET A 515 -12.49 -17.71 5.68
CA MET A 515 -11.96 -18.75 6.59
C MET A 515 -12.59 -20.12 6.35
N ILE A 516 -13.92 -20.20 6.13
CA ILE A 516 -14.60 -21.45 5.76
C ILE A 516 -14.05 -22.00 4.44
N ALA A 517 -13.82 -21.15 3.44
CA ALA A 517 -13.24 -21.55 2.17
C ALA A 517 -11.80 -22.09 2.35
N LEU A 518 -10.99 -21.46 3.21
CA LEU A 518 -9.64 -21.92 3.55
C LEU A 518 -9.65 -23.25 4.30
N GLU A 519 -10.55 -23.45 5.27
CA GLU A 519 -10.73 -24.73 5.98
C GLU A 519 -11.14 -25.85 5.03
N ASN A 520 -12.12 -25.59 4.15
CA ASN A 520 -12.56 -26.54 3.13
C ASN A 520 -11.42 -26.89 2.17
N HIS A 521 -10.61 -25.91 1.76
CA HIS A 521 -9.45 -26.15 0.92
C HIS A 521 -8.38 -27.01 1.61
N ARG A 522 -8.07 -26.72 2.89
CA ARG A 522 -7.16 -27.54 3.70
C ARG A 522 -7.66 -28.97 3.85
N ASN A 523 -8.96 -29.16 4.08
CA ASN A 523 -9.58 -30.48 4.19
C ASN A 523 -9.48 -31.25 2.85
N LEU A 524 -9.77 -30.60 1.72
CA LEU A 524 -9.62 -31.19 0.39
C LEU A 524 -8.17 -31.60 0.09
N VAL A 525 -7.18 -30.78 0.45
CA VAL A 525 -5.75 -31.11 0.28
C VAL A 525 -5.34 -32.27 1.19
N ASN A 526 -5.83 -32.30 2.43
CA ASN A 526 -5.58 -33.39 3.36
C ASN A 526 -6.23 -34.71 2.90
N ASP A 527 -7.44 -34.66 2.35
CA ASP A 527 -8.12 -35.82 1.77
C ASP A 527 -7.41 -36.33 0.51
N GLN A 528 -6.90 -35.43 -0.34
CA GLN A 528 -6.06 -35.80 -1.49
C GLN A 528 -4.74 -36.45 -1.06
N ASN A 529 -4.08 -35.92 -0.02
CA ASN A 529 -2.86 -36.50 0.52
C ASN A 529 -3.10 -37.86 1.20
N ASN A 530 -4.23 -38.02 1.90
CA ASN A 530 -4.62 -39.29 2.51
C ASN A 530 -4.99 -40.34 1.45
N ASN A 531 -5.70 -39.96 0.39
CA ASN A 531 -6.00 -40.86 -0.73
C ASN A 531 -4.73 -41.27 -1.49
N ASN A 532 -3.81 -40.34 -1.76
CA ASN A 532 -2.52 -40.65 -2.38
C ASN A 532 -1.67 -41.60 -1.51
N ASN A 533 -1.69 -41.43 -0.19
CA ASN A 533 -1.03 -42.36 0.74
C ASN A 533 -1.70 -43.74 0.74
N HIS A 534 -3.03 -43.81 0.67
CA HIS A 534 -3.75 -45.08 0.59
C HIS A 534 -3.46 -45.82 -0.72
N ASP A 535 -3.40 -45.13 -1.85
CA ASP A 535 -3.07 -45.71 -3.15
C ASP A 535 -1.61 -46.19 -3.20
N THR A 536 -0.69 -45.47 -2.54
CA THR A 536 0.72 -45.86 -2.43
C THR A 536 0.90 -47.11 -1.56
N ILE A 537 0.15 -47.21 -0.45
CA ILE A 537 0.14 -48.38 0.42
C ILE A 537 -0.52 -49.58 -0.29
N ALA A 538 -1.63 -49.38 -1.01
CA ALA A 538 -2.28 -50.42 -1.78
C ALA A 538 -1.38 -50.97 -2.90
N ALA A 539 -0.63 -50.09 -3.58
CA ALA A 539 0.37 -50.49 -4.57
C ALA A 539 1.52 -51.31 -3.95
N ALA A 540 2.01 -50.91 -2.77
CA ALA A 540 3.05 -51.65 -2.05
C ALA A 540 2.56 -53.02 -1.55
N VAL A 541 1.32 -53.12 -1.08
CA VAL A 541 0.70 -54.39 -0.65
C VAL A 541 0.50 -55.33 -1.85
N ASN A 542 0.07 -54.81 -3.00
CA ASN A 542 -0.07 -55.61 -4.23
C ASN A 542 1.28 -56.10 -4.76
N ALA A 543 2.33 -55.26 -4.71
CA ALA A 543 3.68 -55.66 -5.09
C ALA A 543 4.23 -56.77 -4.17
N ASN A 544 4.00 -56.67 -2.86
CA ASN A 544 4.37 -57.70 -1.89
C ASN A 544 3.57 -59.01 -2.08
N MET A 545 2.27 -58.94 -2.40
CA MET A 545 1.48 -60.13 -2.74
C MET A 545 1.93 -60.79 -4.03
N GLN A 546 2.34 -60.02 -5.05
CA GLN A 546 2.94 -60.57 -6.27
C GLN A 546 4.28 -61.27 -5.97
N GLN A 547 5.14 -60.68 -5.14
CA GLN A 547 6.37 -61.34 -4.69
C GLN A 547 6.12 -62.63 -3.90
N LEU A 548 5.10 -62.66 -3.03
CA LEU A 548 4.72 -63.85 -2.28
C LEU A 548 4.19 -64.97 -3.19
N ASN A 549 3.41 -64.63 -4.21
CA ASN A 549 2.92 -65.59 -5.21
C ASN A 549 4.06 -66.15 -6.09
N ILE A 550 5.07 -65.34 -6.43
CA ILE A 550 6.25 -65.79 -7.16
C ILE A 550 7.10 -66.75 -6.30
N LEU A 551 7.27 -66.45 -5.02
CA LEU A 551 7.99 -67.34 -4.08
C LEU A 551 7.24 -68.66 -3.84
N GLN A 552 5.91 -68.66 -3.81
CA GLN A 552 5.10 -69.88 -3.70
C GLN A 552 5.15 -70.73 -4.98
N GLN A 553 5.23 -70.12 -6.17
CA GLN A 553 5.42 -70.85 -7.43
C GLN A 553 6.82 -71.47 -7.54
N LEU A 554 7.86 -70.78 -7.07
CA LEU A 554 9.25 -71.28 -7.06
C LEU A 554 9.44 -72.48 -6.10
N ASN A 555 8.75 -72.51 -4.96
CA ASN A 555 8.80 -73.65 -4.03
C ASN A 555 7.99 -74.87 -4.50
N GLY A 556 7.09 -74.71 -5.48
CA GLY A 556 6.30 -75.81 -6.04
C GLY A 556 7.02 -76.66 -7.08
N HIS A 557 8.26 -76.31 -7.49
CA HIS A 557 8.95 -76.91 -8.65
C HIS A 557 10.29 -77.61 -8.30
N LEU A 558 10.59 -77.92 -7.04
CA LEU A 558 11.84 -78.59 -6.64
C LEU A 558 11.63 -79.87 -5.80
N ASN A 559 11.33 -80.98 -6.47
CA ASN A 559 11.93 -82.34 -6.33
C ASN A 559 11.12 -83.38 -7.15
N PRO A 560 11.70 -84.46 -7.74
CA PRO A 560 12.99 -85.11 -7.41
C PRO A 560 13.88 -85.58 -8.61
N ALA A 561 15.09 -86.07 -8.24
CA ALA A 561 15.89 -87.17 -8.83
C ALA A 561 16.99 -86.92 -9.92
N LEU A 562 18.25 -86.77 -9.45
CA LEU A 562 19.53 -87.53 -9.72
C LEU A 562 19.93 -87.97 -11.17
N PRO A 563 21.22 -88.14 -11.56
CA PRO A 563 22.31 -88.83 -10.80
C PRO A 563 23.78 -88.31 -11.11
N PRO A 564 24.92 -89.07 -11.00
CA PRO A 564 26.14 -88.62 -10.30
C PRO A 564 27.44 -88.52 -11.16
N ALA A 565 28.58 -88.27 -10.50
CA ALA A 565 30.00 -88.37 -10.94
C ALA A 565 30.60 -87.09 -11.58
N HIS A 566 31.90 -86.73 -11.47
CA HIS A 566 33.12 -87.39 -11.01
C HIS A 566 34.17 -86.31 -10.65
N VAL A 567 35.08 -86.60 -9.70
CA VAL A 567 36.20 -85.73 -9.24
C VAL A 567 37.41 -85.82 -10.20
N PRO A 568 38.16 -84.71 -10.40
CA PRO A 568 39.62 -84.76 -10.41
C PRO A 568 40.33 -83.68 -9.55
N ASP A 569 41.57 -84.00 -9.21
CA ASP A 569 42.49 -83.49 -8.18
C ASP A 569 43.12 -82.07 -8.36
N PRO A 570 43.80 -81.52 -7.32
CA PRO A 570 44.10 -80.10 -7.15
C PRO A 570 45.51 -79.66 -7.63
N LEU A 571 45.68 -78.35 -7.82
CA LEU A 571 46.96 -77.68 -8.10
C LEU A 571 47.29 -76.62 -7.00
N PRO A 572 48.58 -76.27 -6.79
CA PRO A 572 49.18 -76.18 -5.45
C PRO A 572 49.41 -74.75 -4.93
N MET A 573 49.58 -74.67 -3.60
CA MET A 573 49.99 -73.48 -2.82
C MET A 573 51.43 -73.05 -3.07
N GLN A 574 51.66 -71.74 -3.11
CA GLN A 574 52.94 -71.09 -2.78
C GLN A 574 52.75 -70.21 -1.54
N VAL A 575 53.80 -70.17 -0.71
CA VAL A 575 53.86 -69.69 0.67
C VAL A 575 54.88 -68.54 0.76
N GLU A 576 54.45 -67.46 1.44
CA GLU A 576 55.20 -66.45 2.25
C GLU A 576 56.13 -65.39 1.62
N PRO A 577 56.48 -64.28 2.33
CA PRO A 577 56.35 -64.05 3.80
C PRO A 577 55.76 -62.70 4.30
N ASP A 578 55.53 -62.70 5.62
CA ASP A 578 55.34 -61.59 6.58
C ASP A 578 56.44 -60.52 6.56
N GLU A 579 56.13 -59.30 7.04
CA GLU A 579 56.65 -58.72 8.30
C GLU A 579 56.60 -57.16 8.41
N ASN A 580 56.22 -56.73 9.63
CA ASN A 580 56.71 -55.59 10.45
C ASN A 580 56.14 -54.16 10.34
N GLU A 581 55.43 -53.80 11.43
CA GLU A 581 55.74 -52.77 12.45
C GLU A 581 56.23 -51.34 12.08
N GLU A 582 55.54 -50.39 12.75
CA GLU A 582 55.90 -49.04 13.20
C GLU A 582 56.17 -47.90 12.19
N HIS A 583 55.21 -46.98 12.12
CA HIS A 583 55.32 -45.67 12.79
C HIS A 583 53.97 -45.08 13.18
#